data_AF-A0A538IH17-F1
#
_entry.id   AF-A0A538IH17-F1
#
_cell.length_a   1.000
_cell.length_b   1.000
_cell.length_c   1.000
_cell.angle_alpha   90.00
_cell.angle_beta   90.00
_cell.angle_gamma   90.00
#
_symmetry.space_group_name_H-M   'P 1'
#
loop_
_entity.id
_entity.type
_entity.pdbx_description
1 polymer ?
#
loop_
_entity_poly.entity_id
_entity_poly.type
_entity_poly.pdbx_seq_one_letter_code
_entity_poly.pdbx_strand_id
1 'polypeptide(L)'
;MTEESAEIFDDLYLGMRAGGALRKQRRGEELTHEEKEALSRWQRLSTARKVAAIGAFAVGTFGLGFTLGGLVFGRWRKPRTG
;
A
#
# COMPACT_ATOMS: atom_id res chain seq x y z
N MET A 1 0.55 18.77 5.41
CA MET A 1 -0.55 17.77 5.42
C MET A 1 -0.84 17.27 4.01
N THR A 2 -1.29 18.11 3.07
CA THR A 2 -1.66 17.67 1.71
C THR A 2 -0.46 17.20 0.87
N GLU A 3 0.66 17.91 0.96
CA GLU A 3 1.88 17.62 0.20
C GLU A 3 2.58 16.34 0.70
N GLU A 4 2.72 16.19 2.02
CA GLU A 4 3.19 14.95 2.65
C GLU A 4 2.29 13.75 2.29
N SER A 5 0.97 13.94 2.24
CA SER A 5 0.06 12.88 1.80
C SER A 5 0.29 12.52 0.32
N ALA A 6 0.47 13.52 -0.55
CA ALA A 6 0.76 13.30 -1.96
C ALA A 6 2.07 12.53 -2.16
N GLU A 7 3.12 12.86 -1.41
CA GLU A 7 4.40 12.13 -1.44
C GLU A 7 4.24 10.66 -1.02
N ILE A 8 3.42 10.37 0.00
CA ILE A 8 3.12 9.00 0.44
C ILE A 8 2.40 8.22 -0.68
N PHE A 9 1.44 8.84 -1.37
CA PHE A 9 0.74 8.21 -2.49
C PHE A 9 1.65 7.98 -3.69
N ASP A 10 2.52 8.93 -4.01
CA ASP A 10 3.52 8.80 -5.08
C ASP A 10 4.51 7.66 -4.78
N ASP A 11 5.00 7.58 -3.54
CA ASP A 11 5.86 6.49 -3.10
C ASP A 11 5.13 5.13 -3.17
N LEU A 12 3.87 5.08 -2.75
CA LEU A 12 3.05 3.88 -2.85
C LEU A 12 2.87 3.44 -4.30
N TYR A 13 2.57 4.38 -5.21
CA TYR A 13 2.40 4.09 -6.63
C TYR A 13 3.71 3.62 -7.27
N LEU A 14 4.82 4.27 -6.92
CA LEU A 14 6.16 3.87 -7.34
C LEU A 14 6.50 2.46 -6.84
N GLY A 15 6.19 2.14 -5.59
CA GLY A 15 6.37 0.81 -5.01
C GLY A 15 5.56 -0.26 -5.71
N MET A 16 4.31 0.05 -6.09
CA MET A 16 3.46 -0.86 -6.87
C MET A 16 4.07 -1.15 -8.24
N ARG A 17 4.48 -0.10 -8.99
CA ARG A 17 5.09 -0.23 -10.32
C ARG A 17 6.41 -1.02 -10.25
N ALA A 18 7.27 -0.67 -9.29
CA ALA A 18 8.54 -1.36 -9.05
C ALA A 18 8.33 -2.83 -8.64
N GLY A 19 7.29 -3.13 -7.85
CA GLY A 19 6.94 -4.50 -7.48
C GLY A 19 6.50 -5.34 -8.69
N GLY A 20 5.75 -4.75 -9.62
CA GLY A 20 5.41 -5.37 -10.90
C GLY A 20 6.65 -5.67 -11.74
N ALA A 21 7.52 -4.68 -11.90
CA ALA A 21 8.81 -4.82 -12.59
C ALA A 21 9.69 -5.90 -11.95
N LEU A 22 9.79 -5.95 -10.61
CA LEU A 22 10.57 -6.97 -9.91
C LEU A 22 10.04 -8.38 -10.14
N ARG A 23 8.71 -8.58 -10.15
CA ARG A 23 8.10 -9.87 -10.47
C ARG A 23 8.40 -10.29 -11.92
N LYS A 24 8.34 -9.34 -12.85
CA LYS A 24 8.70 -9.55 -14.25
C LYS A 24 10.17 -9.93 -14.41
N GLN A 25 11.07 -9.20 -13.76
CA GLN A 25 12.51 -9.51 -13.72
C GLN A 25 12.79 -10.92 -13.18
N ARG A 26 12.08 -11.36 -12.12
CA ARG A 26 12.22 -12.71 -11.57
C ARG A 26 11.77 -13.81 -12.52
N ARG A 27 10.90 -13.51 -13.49
CA ARG A 27 10.51 -14.45 -14.56
C ARG A 27 11.48 -14.45 -15.74
N GLY A 28 12.53 -13.63 -15.70
CA GLY A 28 13.50 -13.49 -16.80
C GLY A 28 12.98 -12.68 -18.00
N GLU A 29 11.83 -12.03 -17.87
CA GLU A 29 11.28 -11.17 -18.91
C GLU A 29 12.08 -9.86 -19.01
N GLU A 30 12.22 -9.34 -20.24
CA GLU A 30 12.91 -8.08 -20.48
C GLU A 30 12.10 -6.89 -19.91
N LEU A 31 12.77 -6.09 -19.08
CA LEU A 31 12.18 -4.89 -18.52
C LEU A 31 12.26 -3.73 -19.53
N THR A 32 11.15 -3.04 -19.71
CA THR A 32 11.09 -1.76 -20.41
C THR A 32 11.91 -0.71 -19.67
N HIS A 33 12.22 0.39 -20.36
CA HIS A 33 12.98 1.49 -19.76
C HIS A 33 12.27 2.05 -18.51
N GLU A 34 10.96 2.25 -18.58
CA GLU A 34 10.15 2.75 -17.47
C GLU A 34 10.12 1.79 -16.26
N GLU A 35 10.07 0.49 -16.50
CA GLU A 35 10.11 -0.53 -15.45
C GLU A 35 11.46 -0.55 -14.73
N LYS A 36 12.57 -0.43 -15.48
CA LYS A 36 13.92 -0.32 -14.92
C LYS A 36 14.07 0.94 -14.07
N GLU A 37 13.55 2.06 -14.57
CA GLU A 37 13.61 3.34 -13.88
C GLU A 37 12.78 3.31 -12.59
N ALA A 38 11.54 2.81 -12.66
CA ALA A 38 10.67 2.66 -11.48
C ALA A 38 11.32 1.76 -10.42
N LEU A 39 11.91 0.63 -10.83
CA LEU A 39 12.61 -0.27 -9.92
C LEU A 39 13.83 0.41 -9.27
N SER A 40 14.64 1.12 -10.06
CA SER A 40 15.80 1.87 -9.55
C SER A 40 15.38 2.97 -8.58
N ARG A 41 14.35 3.77 -8.92
CA ARG A 41 13.82 4.83 -8.04
C ARG A 41 13.27 4.25 -6.73
N TRP A 42 12.53 3.15 -6.80
CA TRP A 42 12.07 2.45 -5.60
C TRP A 42 13.23 1.89 -4.77
N GLN A 43 14.28 1.36 -5.37
CA GLN A 43 15.45 0.88 -4.61
C GLN A 43 16.15 2.03 -3.87
N ARG A 44 16.26 3.21 -4.49
CA ARG A 44 16.88 4.41 -3.92
C ARG A 44 16.06 5.11 -2.84
N LEU A 45 14.75 4.85 -2.78
CA LEU A 45 13.88 5.37 -1.72
C LEU A 45 14.37 4.94 -0.33
N SER A 46 14.37 5.87 0.62
CA SER A 46 14.76 5.59 1.99
C SER A 46 13.82 4.58 2.64
N THR A 47 14.35 3.78 3.58
CA THR A 47 13.55 2.78 4.30
C THR A 47 12.36 3.41 5.01
N ALA A 48 12.54 4.60 5.60
CA ALA A 48 11.46 5.33 6.26
C ALA A 48 10.30 5.65 5.31
N ARG A 49 10.59 6.12 4.08
CA ARG A 49 9.55 6.43 3.08
C ARG A 49 8.85 5.18 2.58
N LYS A 50 9.58 4.08 2.37
CA LYS A 50 8.98 2.77 2.04
C LYS A 50 8.03 2.29 3.13
N VAL A 51 8.44 2.42 4.39
CA VAL A 51 7.61 2.04 5.55
C VAL A 51 6.39 2.95 5.67
N ALA A 52 6.52 4.26 5.46
CA ALA A 52 5.40 5.20 5.47
C ALA A 52 4.38 4.87 4.38
N ALA A 53 4.82 4.65 3.14
CA ALA A 53 3.95 4.29 2.01
C ALA A 53 3.18 2.99 2.26
N ILE A 54 3.88 1.91 2.64
CA ILE A 54 3.26 0.61 2.91
C ILE A 54 2.38 0.66 4.16
N GLY A 55 2.84 1.33 5.20
CA GLY A 55 2.14 1.47 6.48
C GLY A 55 0.85 2.26 6.36
N ALA A 56 0.87 3.39 5.65
CA ALA A 56 -0.33 4.19 5.38
C ALA A 56 -1.38 3.37 4.60
N PHE A 57 -0.94 2.63 3.57
CA PHE A 57 -1.83 1.74 2.83
C PHE A 57 -2.43 0.63 3.72
N ALA A 58 -1.61 0.01 4.56
CA ALA A 58 -2.07 -1.03 5.47
C ALA A 58 -3.06 -0.48 6.50
N VAL A 59 -2.75 0.64 7.16
CA VAL A 59 -3.65 1.29 8.12
C VAL A 59 -4.98 1.67 7.44
N GLY A 60 -4.94 2.23 6.24
CA GLY A 60 -6.15 2.58 5.48
C GLY A 60 -7.01 1.36 5.16
N THR A 61 -6.41 0.30 4.62
CA THR A 61 -7.15 -0.89 4.17
C THR A 61 -7.65 -1.73 5.34
N PHE A 62 -6.78 -2.06 6.29
CA PHE A 62 -7.14 -2.88 7.44
C PHE A 62 -8.00 -2.12 8.44
N GLY A 63 -7.73 -0.83 8.68
CA GLY A 63 -8.54 0.01 9.55
C GLY A 63 -9.97 0.15 9.03
N LEU A 64 -10.14 0.31 7.70
CA LEU A 64 -11.46 0.33 7.08
C LEU A 64 -12.18 -1.01 7.23
N GLY A 65 -11.50 -2.13 6.96
CA GLY A 65 -12.05 -3.47 7.13
C GLY A 65 -12.47 -3.77 8.57
N PHE A 66 -11.65 -3.38 9.55
CA PHE A 66 -11.97 -3.50 10.97
C PHE A 66 -13.20 -2.66 11.35
N THR A 67 -13.26 -1.41 10.89
CA THR A 67 -14.38 -0.51 11.18
C THR A 67 -15.69 -1.04 10.59
N LEU A 68 -15.67 -1.50 9.34
CA LEU A 68 -16.83 -2.10 8.69
C LEU A 68 -17.25 -3.42 9.37
N GLY A 69 -16.29 -4.27 9.72
CA GLY A 69 -16.53 -5.50 10.47
C GLY A 69 -17.18 -5.21 11.82
N GLY A 70 -16.62 -4.27 12.58
CA GLY A 70 -17.18 -3.83 13.86
C GLY A 70 -18.62 -3.31 13.73
N LEU A 71 -18.92 -2.54 12.68
CA LEU A 71 -20.28 -2.06 12.40
C LEU A 71 -21.26 -3.21 12.10
N VAL A 72 -20.84 -4.17 11.25
CA VAL A 72 -21.68 -5.32 10.88
C VAL A 72 -21.89 -6.24 12.09
N PHE A 73 -20.83 -6.73 12.73
CA PHE A 73 -20.93 -7.66 13.86
C PHE A 73 -21.50 -7.01 15.13
N GLY A 74 -21.25 -5.72 15.35
CA GLY A 74 -21.84 -4.95 16.44
C GLY A 74 -23.36 -4.81 16.31
N ARG A 75 -23.86 -4.62 15.09
CA ARG A 75 -25.31 -4.56 14.81
C ARG A 75 -26.03 -5.90 15.00
N TRP A 76 -25.31 -7.01 14.93
CA TRP A 76 -25.88 -8.36 15.10
C TRP A 76 -25.92 -8.81 16.56
N ARG A 77 -25.24 -8.11 17.48
CA ARG A 77 -25.46 -8.26 18.91
C ARG A 77 -26.73 -7.51 19.30
N LYS A 78 -27.90 -8.14 19.14
CA LYS A 78 -29.08 -7.73 19.92
C LYS A 78 -28.72 -7.85 21.41
N PRO A 79 -28.93 -6.82 22.26
CA PRO A 79 -28.91 -7.05 23.69
C PRO A 79 -29.96 -8.13 23.99
N ARG A 80 -29.56 -9.19 24.69
CA ARG A 80 -30.53 -10.03 25.39
C ARG A 80 -31.07 -9.16 26.51
N THR A 81 -32.12 -8.40 26.23
CA THR A 81 -32.94 -7.78 27.24
C THR A 81 -33.56 -8.93 28.04
N GLY A 82 -33.08 -9.12 29.26
CA GLY A 82 -33.63 -10.01 30.28
C GLY A 82 -33.88 -9.19 31.52
#